data_AF-A0A556MGD3-F1
#
_entry.id   AF-A0A556MGD3-F1
#
_cell.length_a   1.000
_cell.length_b   1.000
_cell.length_c   1.000
_cell.angle_alpha   90.00
_cell.angle_beta   90.00
_cell.angle_gamma   90.00
#
_symmetry.space_group_name_H-M   'P 1'
#
loop_
_entity.id
_entity.type
_entity.pdbx_description
1 polymer ?
#
loop_
_entity_poly.entity_id
_entity_poly.type
_entity_poly.pdbx_seq_one_letter_code
_entity_poly.pdbx_strand_id
1 'polypeptide(L)'
;MTPQLQVQEFLNKPFRSRNSYFEFNFYFKDDYKGLMEIVYLLKEQTEFLKFEIDYIGEKPIMKFNDVQIILPTGDKIKGFDKPVSDALYFLTHEISYISN
;
A
#
# COMPACT_ATOMS: atom_id res chain seq x y z
N MET A 1 16.46 -7.80 -14.97
CA MET A 1 16.20 -6.90 -13.82
C MET A 1 15.75 -7.78 -12.67
N THR A 2 16.33 -7.63 -11.47
CA THR A 2 15.90 -8.44 -10.31
C THR A 2 14.57 -7.89 -9.75
N PRO A 3 13.74 -8.72 -9.09
CA PRO A 3 12.53 -8.25 -8.42
C PRO A 3 12.80 -7.09 -7.46
N GLN A 4 13.96 -7.09 -6.79
CA GLN A 4 14.37 -5.99 -5.91
C GLN A 4 14.55 -4.67 -6.66
N LEU A 5 15.17 -4.70 -7.86
CA LEU A 5 15.35 -3.51 -8.69
C LEU A 5 14.01 -2.98 -9.23
N GLN A 6 13.08 -3.86 -9.59
CA GLN A 6 11.72 -3.47 -10.02
C GLN A 6 10.95 -2.74 -8.92
N VAL A 7 11.03 -3.25 -7.68
CA VAL A 7 10.42 -2.61 -6.52
C VAL A 7 11.09 -1.26 -6.27
N GLN A 8 12.43 -1.18 -6.25
CA GLN A 8 13.14 0.08 -6.06
C GLN A 8 12.80 1.13 -7.12
N GLU A 9 12.79 0.78 -8.40
CA GLU A 9 12.39 1.70 -9.48
C GLU A 9 10.96 2.20 -9.32
N PHE A 10 10.05 1.32 -8.87
CA PHE A 10 8.68 1.68 -8.61
C PHE A 10 8.54 2.62 -7.40
N LEU A 11 9.26 2.35 -6.30
CA LEU A 11 9.24 3.17 -5.08
C LEU A 11 9.91 4.54 -5.27
N ASN A 12 10.87 4.65 -6.20
CA ASN A 12 11.52 5.93 -6.53
C ASN A 12 10.64 6.89 -7.34
N LYS A 13 9.43 6.48 -7.75
CA LYS A 13 8.52 7.37 -8.47
C LYS A 13 7.86 8.34 -7.50
N PRO A 14 7.72 9.63 -7.86
CA PRO A 14 7.02 10.59 -7.02
C PRO A 14 5.53 10.21 -6.94
N PHE A 15 5.08 9.84 -5.74
CA PHE A 15 3.66 9.64 -5.44
C PHE A 15 3.03 10.96 -5.01
N ARG A 16 2.07 11.45 -5.80
CA ARG A 16 1.23 12.58 -5.39
C ARG A 16 0.02 12.00 -4.66
N SER A 17 -0.04 12.17 -3.36
CA SER A 17 -1.20 11.78 -2.54
C SER A 17 -2.13 12.97 -2.37
N ARG A 18 -3.44 12.74 -2.27
CA ARG A 18 -4.39 13.76 -1.78
C ARG A 18 -4.33 13.91 -0.26
N ASN A 19 -3.70 12.96 0.43
CA ASN A 19 -3.47 13.02 1.87
C ASN A 19 -2.32 13.99 2.17
N SER A 20 -2.45 14.75 3.25
CA SER A 20 -1.46 15.74 3.70
C SER A 20 -0.10 15.12 4.04
N TYR A 21 -0.08 13.81 4.31
CA TYR A 21 1.11 13.03 4.60
C TYR A 21 0.91 11.59 4.16
N PHE A 22 1.88 11.05 3.42
CA PHE A 22 1.94 9.66 2.99
C PHE A 22 3.41 9.25 2.86
N GLU A 23 3.86 8.38 3.75
CA GLU A 23 5.18 7.79 3.72
C GLU A 23 5.05 6.27 3.71
N PHE A 24 6.00 5.61 3.07
CA PHE A 24 6.09 4.16 3.11
C PHE A 24 7.55 3.75 3.25
N ASN A 25 7.76 2.63 3.95
CA ASN A 25 9.03 1.94 4.03
C ASN A 25 8.85 0.53 3.47
N PHE A 26 9.87 0.03 2.79
CA PHE A 26 9.86 -1.31 2.24
C PHE A 26 11.08 -2.10 2.74
N TYR A 27 10.83 -3.30 3.24
CA TYR A 27 11.82 -4.21 3.79
C TYR A 27 11.79 -5.52 3.01
N PHE A 28 12.92 -5.93 2.45
CA PHE A 28 13.06 -7.26 1.86
C PHE A 28 13.08 -8.30 2.99
N LYS A 29 12.24 -9.33 2.89
CA LYS A 29 12.19 -10.43 3.85
C LYS A 29 12.94 -11.66 3.31
N ASP A 30 12.70 -11.99 2.05
CA ASP A 30 13.37 -13.07 1.32
C ASP A 30 13.44 -12.78 -0.19
N ASP A 31 13.77 -13.77 -1.01
CA ASP A 31 13.92 -13.62 -2.47
C ASP A 31 12.60 -13.34 -3.21
N TYR A 32 11.46 -13.44 -2.52
CA TYR A 32 10.13 -13.46 -3.11
C TYR A 32 9.12 -12.58 -2.37
N LYS A 33 9.38 -12.26 -1.11
CA LYS A 33 8.48 -11.54 -0.22
C LYS A 33 9.16 -10.39 0.51
N GLY A 34 8.40 -9.32 0.68
CA GLY A 34 8.79 -8.14 1.44
C GLY A 34 7.68 -7.65 2.34
N LEU A 35 8.01 -6.73 3.21
CA LEU A 35 7.10 -6.02 4.07
C LEU A 35 7.07 -4.56 3.65
N MET A 36 5.90 -4.00 3.46
CA MET A 36 5.72 -2.56 3.27
C MET A 36 4.99 -1.99 4.48
N GLU A 37 5.60 -1.02 5.16
CA GLU A 37 4.95 -0.24 6.20
C GLU A 37 4.53 1.09 5.60
N ILE A 38 3.28 1.51 5.84
CA ILE A 38 2.75 2.77 5.32
C ILE A 38 2.23 3.59 6.49
N VAL A 39 2.65 4.85 6.53
CA VAL A 39 2.16 5.86 7.46
C VAL A 39 1.47 6.93 6.65
N TYR A 40 0.22 7.25 6.98
CA TYR A 40 -0.46 8.36 6.32
C TYR A 40 -1.40 9.09 7.26
N LEU A 41 -1.58 10.38 6.99
CA LEU A 41 -2.49 11.23 7.76
C LEU A 41 -3.85 11.29 7.06
N LEU A 42 -4.88 10.84 7.76
CA LEU A 42 -6.25 10.86 7.30
C LEU A 42 -7.13 11.59 8.32
N LYS A 43 -7.72 12.73 7.93
CA LYS A 43 -8.60 13.55 8.79
C LYS A 43 -8.01 13.80 10.19
N GLU A 44 -6.74 14.21 10.24
CA GLU A 44 -5.99 14.50 11.48
C GLU A 44 -5.62 13.28 12.33
N GLN A 45 -5.96 12.06 11.90
CA GLN A 45 -5.51 10.82 12.53
C GLN A 45 -4.37 10.20 11.71
N THR A 46 -3.32 9.76 12.40
CA THR A 46 -2.20 9.07 11.77
C THR A 46 -2.49 7.58 11.79
N GLU A 47 -2.54 6.97 10.60
CA GLU A 47 -2.78 5.55 10.43
C GLU A 47 -1.47 4.83 10.08
N PHE A 48 -1.29 3.66 10.68
CA PHE A 48 -0.13 2.80 10.47
C PHE A 48 -0.58 1.45 9.93
N LEU A 49 -0.14 1.10 8.72
CA LEU A 49 -0.51 -0.15 8.07
C LEU A 49 0.73 -0.95 7.68
N LYS A 50 0.62 -2.28 7.74
CA LYS A 50 1.71 -3.21 7.40
C LYS A 50 1.25 -4.25 6.38
N PHE A 51 1.84 -4.23 5.19
CA PHE A 51 1.45 -5.08 4.07
C PHE A 51 2.53 -6.11 3.76
N GLU A 52 2.12 -7.35 3.48
CA GLU A 52 3.02 -8.31 2.83
C GLU A 52 2.98 -8.06 1.32
N ILE A 53 4.16 -7.91 0.73
CA ILE A 53 4.33 -7.72 -0.70
C ILE A 53 4.93 -9.00 -1.28
N ASP A 54 4.21 -9.58 -2.23
CA ASP A 54 4.63 -10.73 -3.02
C ASP A 54 5.15 -10.22 -4.36
N TYR A 55 6.44 -10.37 -4.62
CA TYR A 55 7.06 -9.97 -5.89
C TYR A 55 7.50 -11.17 -6.72
N ILE A 56 6.84 -12.31 -6.52
CA ILE A 56 6.90 -13.45 -7.45
C ILE A 56 6.10 -13.10 -8.71
N GLY A 57 6.79 -12.85 -9.82
CA GLY A 57 6.17 -12.63 -11.12
C GLY A 57 6.51 -11.28 -11.75
N GLU A 58 5.73 -10.87 -12.75
CA GLU A 58 6.02 -9.64 -13.52
C GLU A 58 5.73 -8.36 -12.75
N LYS A 59 4.80 -8.38 -11.80
CA LYS A 59 4.40 -7.20 -11.01
C LYS A 59 4.30 -7.56 -9.53
N PRO A 60 4.84 -6.71 -8.63
CA PRO A 60 4.68 -6.91 -7.21
C PRO A 60 3.21 -6.72 -6.82
N ILE A 61 2.73 -7.59 -5.94
CA ILE A 61 1.37 -7.66 -5.45
C ILE A 61 1.36 -7.32 -3.95
N MET A 62 0.50 -6.39 -3.55
CA MET A 62 0.23 -6.08 -2.15
C MET A 62 -0.99 -6.87 -1.69
N LYS A 63 -0.79 -7.67 -0.63
CA LYS A 63 -1.85 -8.45 0.00
C LYS A 63 -2.16 -7.87 1.37
N PHE A 64 -3.45 -7.72 1.65
CA PHE A 64 -3.92 -7.30 2.96
C PHE A 64 -5.24 -7.97 3.28
N ASN A 65 -5.31 -8.71 4.39
CA ASN A 65 -6.48 -9.52 4.74
C ASN A 65 -7.28 -8.97 5.93
N ASP A 66 -6.65 -8.14 6.78
CA ASP A 66 -7.15 -7.88 8.13
C ASP A 66 -7.71 -6.47 8.38
N VAL A 67 -7.90 -5.65 7.34
CA VAL A 67 -8.40 -4.26 7.48
C VAL A 67 -9.64 -4.06 6.62
N GLN A 68 -10.61 -3.39 7.23
CA GLN A 68 -11.79 -2.88 6.56
C GLN A 68 -11.57 -1.41 6.19
N ILE A 69 -11.58 -1.14 4.89
CA ILE A 69 -11.44 0.20 4.32
C ILE A 69 -12.85 0.70 3.97
N ILE A 70 -13.18 1.90 4.42
CA ILE A 70 -14.48 2.53 4.11
C ILE A 70 -14.26 3.61 3.05
N LEU A 71 -14.92 3.41 1.91
CA LEU A 71 -14.92 4.34 0.78
C LEU A 71 -15.76 5.59 1.07
N PRO A 72 -15.54 6.70 0.34
CA PRO A 72 -16.41 7.88 0.42
C PRO A 72 -17.89 7.58 0.17
N THR A 73 -18.18 6.53 -0.61
CA THR A 73 -19.54 6.06 -0.91
C THR A 73 -20.21 5.36 0.28
N GLY A 74 -19.44 5.02 1.32
CA GLY A 74 -19.88 4.20 2.45
C GLY A 74 -19.66 2.70 2.25
N ASP A 75 -19.19 2.29 1.06
CA ASP A 75 -18.86 0.90 0.78
C ASP A 75 -17.67 0.43 1.62
N LYS A 76 -17.71 -0.84 2.03
CA LYS A 76 -16.70 -1.47 2.87
C LYS A 76 -15.91 -2.49 2.06
N ILE A 77 -14.62 -2.24 1.90
CA ILE A 77 -13.70 -3.17 1.26
C ILE A 77 -12.98 -3.96 2.36
N LYS A 78 -13.11 -5.30 2.32
CA LYS A 78 -12.40 -6.21 3.22
C LYS A 78 -11.23 -6.81 2.46
N GLY A 79 -10.05 -6.35 2.83
CA GLY A 79 -8.81 -6.75 2.21
C GLY A 79 -8.69 -6.39 0.73
N PHE A 80 -7.48 -6.46 0.22
CA PHE A 80 -7.22 -6.33 -1.21
C PHE A 80 -6.00 -7.16 -1.61
N ASP A 81 -6.09 -7.69 -2.82
CA ASP A 81 -5.01 -8.35 -3.55
C ASP A 81 -4.87 -7.59 -4.88
N LYS A 82 -3.88 -6.70 -4.93
CA LYS A 82 -3.71 -5.76 -6.06
C LYS A 82 -2.22 -5.51 -6.34
N PRO A 83 -1.86 -5.17 -7.60
CA PRO A 83 -0.54 -4.63 -7.89
C PRO A 83 -0.21 -3.47 -6.95
N VAL A 84 1.04 -3.37 -6.50
CA VAL A 84 1.47 -2.32 -5.56
C VAL A 84 1.13 -0.92 -6.09
N SER A 85 1.21 -0.68 -7.41
CA SER A 85 0.77 0.56 -8.07
C SER A 85 -0.67 0.93 -7.73
N ASP A 86 -1.55 -0.05 -7.89
CA ASP A 86 -2.98 0.15 -7.80
C ASP A 86 -3.38 0.24 -6.32
N ALA A 87 -2.72 -0.54 -5.47
CA ALA A 87 -2.87 -0.46 -4.02
C ALA A 87 -2.44 0.91 -3.47
N LEU A 88 -1.26 1.41 -3.83
CA LEU A 88 -0.81 2.73 -3.39
C LEU A 88 -1.71 3.85 -3.92
N TYR A 89 -2.14 3.77 -5.19
CA TYR A 89 -3.08 4.74 -5.75
C TYR A 89 -4.40 4.73 -4.96
N PHE A 90 -4.96 3.55 -4.71
CA PHE A 90 -6.16 3.37 -3.92
C PHE A 90 -6.01 3.97 -2.51
N LEU A 91 -4.94 3.64 -1.80
CA LEU A 91 -4.65 4.16 -0.45
C LEU A 91 -4.51 5.69 -0.40
N THR A 92 -4.01 6.30 -1.48
CA THR A 92 -3.71 7.74 -1.54
C THR A 92 -4.85 8.60 -2.10
N HIS A 93 -5.83 7.99 -2.78
CA HIS A 93 -6.88 8.73 -3.51
C HIS A 93 -8.31 8.33 -3.15
N GLU A 94 -8.54 7.09 -2.70
CA GLU A 94 -9.89 6.52 -2.58
C GLU A 94 -10.32 6.22 -1.15
N ILE A 95 -9.45 6.42 -0.15
CA ILE A 95 -9.75 6.11 1.25
C ILE A 95 -10.27 7.33 1.99
N SER A 96 -11.40 7.16 2.70
CA SER A 96 -11.99 8.17 3.58
C SER A 96 -11.92 7.83 5.06
N TYR A 97 -11.71 6.55 5.41
CA TYR A 97 -11.58 6.03 6.77
C TYR A 97 -11.06 4.58 6.77
N ILE A 98 -10.32 4.20 7.81
CA ILE A 98 -9.92 2.82 8.11
C ILE A 98 -10.46 2.41 9.49
N SER A 99 -11.08 1.24 9.58
CA SER A 99 -11.45 0.62 10.86
C SER A 99 -10.68 -0.69 11.06
N ASN A 100 -9.96 -0.78 12.17
CA ASN A 100 -9.38 -2.01 12.71
C ASN A 100 -10.41 -2.79 13.53
#